data_AF-A0A0C3D9P5-F1
#
_entry.id   AF-A0A0C3D9P5-F1
#
_cell.length_a   1.000
_cell.length_b   1.000
_cell.length_c   1.000
_cell.angle_alpha   90.00
_cell.angle_beta   90.00
_cell.angle_gamma   90.00
#
_symmetry.space_group_name_H-M   'P 1'
#
loop_
_entity.id
_entity.type
_entity.pdbx_description
1 polymer ?
#
loop_
_entity_poly.entity_id
_entity_poly.type
_entity_poly.pdbx_seq_one_letter_code
_entity_poly.pdbx_strand_id
1 'polypeptide(L)'
;MTVPCPGDTSLILIFPAPVATGLPLIGCATWACPAFEYNTRKLVFFKDTWRVNFDGILCKGITYEKLNRAGVLNIPKCIASGDVTCTVEQKTQMRVCSARSWVCPTGSPLVAHVHYWLVLDIIGMRLTTFSSVHELVSAIHDALVGMFFSDMILLFPEDCMCSPP
;
A
#
# COMPACT_ATOMS: atom_id res chain seq x y z
N MET A 1 15.79 8.13 3.18
CA MET A 1 15.70 6.95 2.28
C MET A 1 15.04 7.39 0.98
N THR A 2 15.40 6.79 -0.16
CA THR A 2 14.89 7.19 -1.48
C THR A 2 13.85 6.19 -1.98
N VAL A 3 12.62 6.62 -2.20
CA VAL A 3 11.56 5.79 -2.80
C VAL A 3 11.49 6.09 -4.30
N PRO A 4 11.51 5.06 -5.18
CA PRO A 4 11.31 5.27 -6.60
C PRO A 4 9.88 5.78 -6.88
N CYS A 5 9.76 6.82 -7.69
CA CYS A 5 8.48 7.36 -8.16
C CYS A 5 8.36 7.19 -9.68
N PRO A 6 7.12 7.22 -10.22
CA PRO A 6 6.91 7.39 -11.65
C PRO A 6 7.54 8.72 -12.12
N GLY A 7 8.44 8.67 -13.11
CA GLY A 7 9.00 9.86 -13.77
C GLY A 7 10.33 10.41 -13.21
N ASP A 8 11.33 9.55 -12.96
CA ASP A 8 12.71 9.86 -12.55
C ASP A 8 12.90 10.72 -11.29
N THR A 9 11.81 11.13 -10.64
CA THR A 9 11.88 11.96 -9.44
C THR A 9 12.07 11.04 -8.24
N SER A 10 13.12 11.26 -7.48
CA SER A 10 13.42 10.50 -6.26
C SER A 10 12.82 11.18 -5.04
N LEU A 11 12.04 10.45 -4.24
CA LEU A 11 11.41 10.99 -3.03
C LEU A 11 12.26 10.67 -1.80
N ILE A 12 12.69 11.71 -1.07
CA ILE A 12 13.56 11.58 0.10
C ILE A 12 12.70 11.66 1.37
N LEU A 13 12.61 10.53 2.09
CA LEU A 13 11.90 10.42 3.35
C LEU A 13 12.83 10.41 4.56
N ILE A 14 12.42 11.14 5.60
CA ILE A 14 12.97 11.10 6.95
C ILE A 14 11.89 10.52 7.88
N PHE A 15 12.20 9.43 8.56
CA PHE A 15 11.28 8.76 9.47
C PHE A 15 12.05 8.16 10.65
N PRO A 16 11.39 7.91 11.80
CA PRO A 16 12.05 7.31 12.95
C PRO A 16 12.64 5.94 12.60
N ALA A 17 13.82 5.64 13.16
CA ALA A 17 14.41 4.32 12.99
C ALA A 17 13.41 3.23 13.42
N PRO A 18 13.24 2.15 12.63
CA PRO A 18 12.30 1.10 12.96
C PRO A 18 12.71 0.44 14.28
N VAL A 19 11.83 0.53 15.29
CA VAL A 19 12.02 -0.15 16.57
C VAL A 19 11.44 -1.55 16.43
N ALA A 20 12.30 -2.57 16.44
CA ALA A 20 11.88 -3.96 16.45
C ALA A 20 11.40 -4.35 17.86
N THR A 21 10.25 -3.83 18.31
CA THR A 21 9.59 -4.34 19.50
C THR A 21 9.01 -5.71 19.17
N GLY A 22 9.67 -6.77 19.64
CA GLY A 22 9.16 -8.14 19.73
C GLY A 22 8.09 -8.48 18.69
N LEU A 23 8.48 -8.54 17.41
CA LEU A 23 7.57 -8.88 16.33
C LEU A 23 6.87 -10.19 16.69
N PRO A 24 5.52 -10.29 16.59
CA PRO A 24 4.87 -11.57 16.73
C PRO A 24 5.52 -12.55 15.74
N LEU A 25 5.76 -13.79 16.18
CA LEU A 25 6.37 -14.86 15.37
C LEU A 25 5.60 -15.13 14.05
N ILE A 26 4.42 -14.52 13.90
CA ILE A 26 3.49 -14.66 12.80
C ILE A 26 3.09 -13.25 12.35
N GLY A 27 3.49 -12.85 11.14
CA GLY A 27 3.14 -11.56 10.54
C GLY A 27 4.06 -11.18 9.38
N CYS A 28 3.60 -10.31 8.47
CA CYS A 28 4.34 -9.88 7.27
C CYS A 28 5.40 -8.79 7.55
N ALA A 29 5.96 -8.73 8.77
CA ALA A 29 6.90 -7.71 9.24
C ALA A 29 6.56 -6.29 8.74
N THR A 30 5.27 -5.96 8.70
CA THR A 30 4.78 -4.70 8.11
C THR A 30 4.91 -3.60 9.13
N TRP A 31 5.53 -2.50 8.72
CA TRP A 31 5.76 -1.33 9.53
C TRP A 31 5.16 -0.10 8.85
N ALA A 32 4.62 0.84 9.61
CA ALA A 32 4.10 2.07 9.05
C ALA A 32 4.22 3.21 10.04
N CYS A 33 4.51 4.41 9.56
CA CYS A 33 4.69 5.58 10.39
C CYS A 33 4.42 6.87 9.61
N PRO A 34 4.18 7.98 10.31
CA PRO A 34 4.42 9.30 9.76
C PRO A 34 5.88 9.45 9.31
N ALA A 35 6.10 10.04 8.14
CA ALA A 35 7.40 10.39 7.62
C ALA A 35 7.39 11.85 7.14
N PHE A 36 8.54 12.49 7.16
CA PHE A 36 8.74 13.82 6.61
C PHE A 36 9.35 13.70 5.21
N GLU A 37 8.67 14.23 4.20
CA GLU A 37 9.19 14.32 2.84
C GLU A 37 10.00 15.61 2.68
N TYR A 38 11.27 15.45 2.33
CA TYR A 38 12.25 16.52 2.42
C TYR A 38 12.03 17.63 1.38
N ASN A 39 11.67 17.29 0.14
CA ASN A 39 11.65 18.25 -0.96
C ASN A 39 10.45 19.21 -0.86
N THR A 40 9.27 18.68 -0.55
CA THR A 40 8.01 19.43 -0.39
C THR A 40 7.78 19.90 1.04
N ARG A 41 8.60 19.43 2.00
CA ARG A 41 8.50 19.73 3.44
C ARG A 41 7.13 19.37 4.04
N LYS A 42 6.55 18.26 3.60
CA LYS A 42 5.25 17.77 4.06
C LYS A 42 5.38 16.50 4.89
N LEU A 43 4.47 16.35 5.85
CA LEU A 43 4.25 15.09 6.53
C LEU A 43 3.43 14.17 5.63
N VAL A 44 3.88 12.93 5.49
CA VAL A 44 3.28 11.88 4.67
C VAL A 44 3.17 10.59 5.48
N PHE A 45 2.33 9.67 5.03
CA PHE A 45 2.25 8.35 5.63
C PHE A 45 3.13 7.37 4.86
N PHE A 46 4.14 6.83 5.54
CA PHE A 46 5.03 5.80 5.00
C PHE A 46 4.61 4.43 5.50
N LYS A 47 4.52 3.47 4.58
CA LYS A 47 4.25 2.08 4.87
C LYS A 47 5.29 1.19 4.22
N ASP A 48 5.95 0.41 5.05
CA ASP A 48 6.90 -0.62 4.71
C ASP A 48 6.26 -2.00 4.85
N THR A 49 6.24 -2.81 3.79
CA THR A 49 5.48 -4.05 3.76
C THR A 49 6.12 -5.10 2.86
N TRP A 50 5.76 -6.37 3.11
CA TRP A 50 6.11 -7.47 2.23
C TRP A 50 4.86 -7.84 1.43
N ARG A 51 4.83 -7.48 0.15
CA ARG A 51 3.71 -7.83 -0.74
C ARG A 51 3.91 -9.22 -1.33
N VAL A 52 2.81 -9.86 -1.70
CA VAL A 52 2.87 -11.12 -2.47
C VAL A 52 3.54 -10.85 -3.83
N ASN A 53 4.50 -11.71 -4.16
CA ASN A 53 5.23 -11.70 -5.42
C ASN A 53 4.67 -12.78 -6.36
N PHE A 54 3.48 -12.51 -6.90
CA PHE A 54 2.78 -13.39 -7.83
C PHE A 54 2.23 -12.59 -9.00
N ASP A 55 2.28 -13.19 -10.19
CA ASP A 55 1.83 -12.55 -11.43
C ASP A 55 0.30 -12.33 -11.39
N GLY A 56 -0.14 -11.14 -11.80
CA GLY A 56 -1.57 -10.77 -11.79
C GLY A 56 -2.08 -10.16 -10.48
N ILE A 57 -1.30 -10.13 -9.40
CA ILE A 57 -1.66 -9.37 -8.19
C ILE A 57 -1.23 -7.91 -8.39
N LEU A 58 -2.21 -7.00 -8.46
CA LEU A 58 -1.95 -5.57 -8.55
C LEU A 58 -1.22 -5.08 -7.31
N CYS A 59 -0.10 -4.37 -7.52
CA CYS A 59 0.59 -3.68 -6.45
C CYS A 59 -0.32 -2.63 -5.83
N LYS A 60 -0.30 -2.53 -4.50
CA LYS A 60 -1.20 -1.65 -3.74
C LYS A 60 -1.16 -0.20 -4.21
N GLY A 61 0.02 0.34 -4.55
CA GLY A 61 0.14 1.69 -5.09
C GLY A 61 -0.55 1.91 -6.43
N ILE A 62 -0.50 0.91 -7.33
CA ILE A 62 -1.24 0.95 -8.61
C ILE A 62 -2.75 0.96 -8.37
N THR A 63 -3.23 0.24 -7.35
CA THR A 63 -4.64 0.29 -6.96
C THR A 63 -5.04 1.70 -6.51
N TYR A 64 -4.25 2.36 -5.65
CA TYR A 64 -4.52 3.76 -5.27
C TYR A 64 -4.51 4.68 -6.48
N GLU A 65 -3.53 4.55 -7.37
CA GLU A 65 -3.43 5.39 -8.56
C GLU A 65 -4.65 5.23 -9.47
N LYS A 66 -5.12 3.99 -9.69
CA LYS A 66 -6.34 3.71 -10.44
C LYS A 66 -7.57 4.36 -9.80
N LEU A 67 -7.76 4.21 -8.49
CA LEU A 67 -8.90 4.80 -7.77
C LEU A 67 -8.86 6.34 -7.79
N ASN A 68 -7.68 6.93 -7.62
CA ASN A 68 -7.51 8.38 -7.70
C ASN A 68 -7.78 8.90 -9.12
N ARG A 69 -7.29 8.22 -10.16
CA ARG A 69 -7.54 8.58 -11.57
C ARG A 69 -9.02 8.48 -11.94
N ALA A 70 -9.70 7.48 -11.38
CA ALA A 70 -11.14 7.31 -11.48
C ALA A 70 -11.93 8.42 -10.75
N GLY A 71 -11.29 9.22 -9.88
CA GLY A 71 -12.00 10.24 -9.10
C GLY A 71 -12.82 9.68 -7.95
N VAL A 72 -12.48 8.49 -7.46
CA VAL A 72 -13.10 7.93 -6.25
C VAL A 72 -12.79 8.83 -5.05
N LEU A 73 -13.84 9.25 -4.35
CA LEU A 73 -13.72 10.12 -3.18
C LEU A 73 -13.15 9.38 -1.97
N ASN A 74 -12.59 10.14 -1.03
CA ASN A 74 -12.08 9.65 0.26
C ASN A 74 -10.97 8.59 0.15
N ILE A 75 -10.26 8.56 -0.98
CA ILE A 75 -9.09 7.73 -1.20
C ILE A 75 -7.82 8.59 -1.05
N PRO A 76 -6.88 8.23 -0.16
CA PRO A 76 -5.59 8.90 -0.09
C PRO A 76 -4.84 8.85 -1.43
N LYS A 77 -4.10 9.92 -1.74
CA LYS A 77 -3.26 9.95 -2.93
C LYS A 77 -1.99 9.16 -2.69
N CYS A 78 -1.69 8.22 -3.57
CA CYS A 78 -0.38 7.57 -3.60
C CYS A 78 0.64 8.54 -4.19
N ILE A 79 1.60 8.99 -3.37
CA ILE A 79 2.68 9.88 -3.80
C ILE A 79 3.79 9.06 -4.46
N ALA A 80 4.15 7.94 -3.84
CA ALA A 80 5.21 7.06 -4.32
C ALA A 80 4.94 5.64 -3.87
N SER A 81 5.34 4.67 -4.68
CA SER A 81 5.28 3.27 -4.30
C SER A 81 6.18 2.43 -5.19
N GLY A 82 6.73 1.35 -4.65
CA GLY A 82 7.60 0.49 -5.44
C GLY A 82 8.22 -0.63 -4.63
N ASP A 83 8.71 -1.64 -5.34
CA ASP A 83 9.56 -2.67 -4.73
C ASP A 83 10.87 -2.03 -4.29
N VAL A 84 11.39 -2.46 -3.14
CA VAL A 84 12.62 -1.90 -2.58
C VAL A 84 13.81 -2.41 -3.39
N THR A 85 14.48 -1.48 -4.06
CA THR A 85 15.72 -1.74 -4.79
C THR A 85 16.91 -1.47 -3.88
N CYS A 86 17.58 -2.52 -3.42
CA CYS A 86 18.80 -2.46 -2.64
C CYS A 86 19.83 -3.45 -3.18
N THR A 87 21.10 -3.32 -2.73
CA THR A 87 22.20 -4.16 -3.23
C THR A 87 21.96 -5.66 -3.03
N VAL A 88 21.19 -6.03 -2.01
CA VAL A 88 20.71 -7.39 -1.77
C VAL A 88 19.21 -7.39 -1.96
N GLU A 89 18.70 -8.14 -2.95
CA GLU A 89 17.26 -8.22 -3.18
C GLU A 89 16.51 -8.66 -1.91
N GLN A 90 15.57 -7.83 -1.47
CA GLN A 90 14.71 -8.14 -0.32
C GLN A 90 13.48 -8.92 -0.80
N LYS A 91 13.70 -10.19 -1.13
CA LYS A 91 12.67 -11.14 -1.59
C LYS A 91 12.77 -12.43 -0.79
N THR A 92 11.64 -13.07 -0.50
CA THR A 92 11.68 -14.40 0.11
C THR A 92 12.19 -15.43 -0.90
N GLN A 93 13.10 -16.31 -0.47
CA GLN A 93 13.64 -17.38 -1.32
C GLN A 93 12.67 -18.55 -1.50
N MET A 94 11.41 -18.37 -1.12
CA MET A 94 10.41 -19.42 -1.04
C MET A 94 10.24 -20.15 -2.39
N ARG A 95 10.27 -19.43 -3.51
CA ARG A 95 10.22 -20.04 -4.86
C ARG A 95 11.37 -21.01 -5.08
N VAL A 96 12.58 -20.66 -4.66
CA VAL A 96 13.78 -21.49 -4.78
C VAL A 96 13.73 -22.69 -3.84
N CYS A 97 13.25 -22.50 -2.62
CA CYS A 97 13.19 -23.57 -1.63
C CYS A 97 12.09 -24.59 -1.95
N SER A 98 10.93 -24.14 -2.46
CA SER A 98 9.75 -25.00 -2.73
C SER A 98 10.02 -26.19 -3.67
N ALA A 99 11.05 -26.10 -4.51
CA ALA A 99 11.45 -27.18 -5.43
C ALA A 99 12.48 -28.17 -4.84
N ARG A 100 12.85 -28.04 -3.55
CA ARG A 100 13.87 -28.89 -2.91
C ARG A 100 13.25 -30.15 -2.33
N SER A 101 14.00 -31.25 -2.37
CA SER A 101 13.57 -32.58 -1.91
C SER A 101 13.25 -32.68 -0.42
N TRP A 102 13.76 -31.76 0.39
CA TRP A 102 13.53 -31.72 1.84
C TRP A 102 12.25 -30.95 2.23
N VAL A 103 11.58 -30.27 1.30
CA VAL A 103 10.37 -29.49 1.60
C VAL A 103 9.21 -30.43 1.89
N CYS A 104 8.63 -30.29 3.09
CA CYS A 104 7.41 -30.99 3.45
C CYS A 104 6.28 -30.59 2.50
N PRO A 105 5.58 -31.54 1.85
CA PRO A 105 4.40 -31.26 1.06
C PRO A 105 3.36 -30.60 1.96
N THR A 106 3.27 -29.27 1.86
CA THR A 106 2.23 -28.52 2.56
C THR A 106 1.05 -28.46 1.61
N GLY A 107 -0.17 -28.79 2.07
CA GLY A 107 -1.36 -28.79 1.21
C GLY A 107 -1.75 -27.42 0.65
N SER A 108 -0.98 -26.37 0.95
CA SER A 108 -1.12 -25.02 0.45
C SER A 108 0.16 -24.56 -0.28
N PRO A 109 0.01 -23.81 -1.38
CA PRO A 109 1.15 -23.25 -2.08
C PRO A 109 1.88 -22.25 -1.18
N LEU A 110 3.20 -22.38 -1.11
CA LEU A 110 4.05 -21.44 -0.39
C LEU A 110 4.12 -20.11 -1.15
N VAL A 111 3.73 -19.02 -0.49
CA VAL A 111 3.57 -17.71 -1.12
C VAL A 111 4.87 -16.90 -1.04
N ALA A 112 5.42 -16.54 -2.22
CA ALA A 112 6.58 -15.68 -2.31
C ALA A 112 6.23 -14.22 -2.00
N HIS A 113 7.16 -13.49 -1.40
CA HIS A 113 6.97 -12.09 -1.03
C HIS A 113 8.16 -11.23 -1.45
N VAL A 114 7.91 -9.96 -1.74
CA VAL A 114 8.91 -8.93 -2.05
C VAL A 114 8.67 -7.70 -1.19
N HIS A 115 9.75 -7.09 -0.73
CA HIS A 115 9.71 -5.88 0.07
C HIS A 115 9.23 -4.69 -0.78
N TYR A 116 8.30 -3.91 -0.25
CA TYR A 116 7.54 -2.90 -0.97
C TYR A 116 7.26 -1.69 -0.09
N TRP A 117 7.49 -0.50 -0.64
CA TRP A 117 7.13 0.77 -0.01
C TRP A 117 5.89 1.38 -0.63
N LEU A 118 5.11 2.02 0.23
CA LEU A 118 3.96 2.83 -0.13
C LEU A 118 4.00 4.15 0.65
N VAL A 119 3.82 5.26 -0.06
CA VAL A 119 3.77 6.61 0.50
C VAL A 119 2.44 7.24 0.14
N LEU A 120 1.67 7.66 1.14
CA LEU A 120 0.39 8.34 0.98
C LEU A 120 0.49 9.78 1.48
N ASP A 121 -0.31 10.68 0.90
CA ASP A 121 -0.35 12.10 1.25
C ASP A 121 -1.09 12.42 2.56
N ILE A 122 -1.93 11.50 3.03
CA ILE A 122 -2.71 11.65 4.25
C ILE A 122 -2.18 10.71 5.34
N ILE A 123 -1.99 11.25 6.55
CA ILE A 123 -1.71 10.47 7.75
C ILE A 123 -3.04 10.17 8.45
N GLY A 124 -3.48 8.92 8.34
CA GLY A 124 -4.67 8.44 9.04
C GLY A 124 -4.42 8.23 10.53
N MET A 125 -5.45 8.46 11.34
CA MET A 125 -5.50 7.98 12.72
C MET A 125 -6.10 6.57 12.80
N ARG A 126 -5.87 5.88 13.90
CA ARG A 126 -6.51 4.58 14.13
C ARG A 126 -8.01 4.80 14.34
N LEU A 127 -8.84 3.92 13.79
CA LEU A 127 -10.29 3.92 14.07
C LEU A 127 -10.63 3.61 15.54
N THR A 128 -9.64 3.28 16.37
CA THR A 128 -9.79 3.11 17.83
C THR A 128 -9.41 4.36 18.62
N THR A 129 -8.88 5.40 17.99
CA THR A 129 -8.40 6.63 18.65
C THR A 129 -9.30 7.83 18.38
N PHE A 130 -10.62 7.62 18.25
CA PHE A 130 -11.59 8.70 18.11
C PHE A 130 -11.90 9.34 19.47
N SER A 131 -12.14 10.65 19.46
CA SER A 131 -12.54 11.41 20.66
C SER A 131 -14.05 11.48 20.83
N SER A 132 -14.81 11.17 19.77
CA SER A 132 -16.27 11.21 19.79
C SER A 132 -16.88 10.18 18.85
N VAL A 133 -18.14 9.79 19.12
CA VAL A 133 -18.93 8.95 18.21
C VAL A 133 -19.10 9.63 16.84
N HIS A 134 -19.17 10.96 16.82
CA HIS A 134 -19.28 11.72 15.57
C HIS A 134 -18.09 11.50 14.64
N GLU A 135 -16.86 11.45 15.16
CA GLU A 135 -15.66 11.15 14.37
C GLU A 135 -15.73 9.72 13.79
N LEU A 136 -16.12 8.73 14.59
CA LEU A 136 -16.25 7.36 14.13
C LEU A 136 -17.33 7.22 13.04
N VAL A 137 -18.51 7.82 13.25
CA VAL A 137 -19.61 7.79 12.28
C VAL A 137 -19.22 8.53 11.00
N SER A 138 -18.47 9.63 11.09
CA SER A 138 -17.96 10.34 9.91
C SER A 138 -16.96 9.48 9.13
N ALA A 139 -16.05 8.79 9.81
CA ALA A 139 -15.12 7.86 9.15
C ALA A 139 -15.85 6.70 8.44
N ILE A 140 -16.93 6.17 9.05
CA ILE A 140 -17.78 5.15 8.42
C ILE A 140 -18.50 5.72 7.20
N HIS A 141 -19.11 6.91 7.34
CA HIS A 141 -19.76 7.62 6.24
C HIS A 141 -18.80 7.83 5.06
N ASP A 142 -17.60 8.34 5.31
CA ASP A 142 -16.62 8.61 4.26
C ASP A 142 -16.17 7.32 3.55
N ALA A 143 -16.05 6.22 4.28
CA ALA A 143 -15.78 4.91 3.71
C ALA A 143 -16.92 4.41 2.81
N LEU A 144 -18.18 4.59 3.22
CA LEU A 144 -19.34 4.23 2.40
C LEU A 144 -19.40 5.07 1.13
N VAL A 145 -19.19 6.39 1.22
CA VAL A 145 -19.12 7.27 0.05
C VAL A 145 -18.05 6.76 -0.92
N GLY A 146 -16.82 6.52 -0.45
CA GLY A 146 -15.76 5.98 -1.31
C GLY A 146 -16.11 4.62 -1.94
N MET A 147 -16.82 3.75 -1.22
CA MET A 147 -17.28 2.45 -1.71
C MET A 147 -18.30 2.61 -2.85
N PHE A 148 -19.34 3.43 -2.66
CA PHE A 148 -20.36 3.67 -3.70
C PHE A 148 -19.75 4.24 -4.99
N PHE A 149 -18.81 5.18 -4.89
CA PHE A 149 -18.11 5.71 -6.06
C PHE A 149 -17.20 4.68 -6.72
N SER A 150 -16.54 3.81 -5.94
CA SER A 150 -15.70 2.74 -6.49
C SER A 150 -16.52 1.72 -7.29
N ASP A 151 -17.66 1.29 -6.76
CA ASP A 151 -18.53 0.31 -7.41
C ASP A 151 -19.13 0.86 -8.70
N MET A 152 -19.53 2.14 -8.72
CA MET A 152 -20.01 2.79 -9.94
C MET A 152 -18.96 2.81 -11.05
N ILE A 153 -17.66 2.92 -10.72
CA ILE A 153 -16.60 2.99 -11.71
C ILE A 153 -16.06 1.61 -12.12
N LEU A 154 -16.05 0.65 -11.19
CA LEU A 154 -15.59 -0.71 -11.46
C LEU A 154 -16.67 -1.59 -12.13
N LEU A 155 -17.95 -1.29 -11.94
CA LEU A 155 -19.06 -2.00 -12.60
C LEU A 155 -19.46 -1.40 -13.96
N PHE A 156 -19.05 -0.16 -14.26
CA PHE A 156 -19.28 0.49 -15.55
C PHE A 156 -17.96 0.99 -16.15
N PRO A 157 -17.06 0.10 -16.60
CA PRO A 157 -15.86 0.50 -17.32
C PRO A 157 -16.25 1.15 -18.65
N GLU A 158 -16.08 2.47 -18.75
CA GLU A 158 -15.75 3.34 -19.92
C GLU A 158 -16.23 2.97 -21.36
N ASP A 159 -17.25 2.13 -21.56
CA ASP A 159 -17.90 1.93 -22.87
C ASP A 159 -19.23 2.69 -22.98
N CYS A 160 -19.68 3.38 -21.92
CA CYS A 160 -21.03 3.97 -21.87
C CYS A 160 -21.08 5.50 -21.59
N MET A 161 -19.95 6.19 -21.38
CA MET A 161 -19.97 7.66 -21.23
C MET A 161 -19.83 8.33 -22.61
N CYS A 162 -20.85 8.18 -23.46
CA CYS A 162 -21.05 9.14 -24.55
C CYS A 162 -21.44 10.48 -23.92
N SER A 163 -20.65 11.52 -24.18
CA SER A 163 -20.96 12.90 -23.79
C SER A 163 -22.29 13.34 -24.40
N PRO A 164 -23.19 14.02 -23.66
CA PRO A 164 -24.40 14.56 -24.26
C PRO A 164 -24.06 15.77 -25.17
N PRO A 165 -24.89 15.99 -26.22
CA PRO A 165 -24.71 17.08 -27.18
C PRO A 165 -24.94 18.49 -26.60
#